data_AF-A0A2T4I848-F1
#
_entry.id   AF-A0A2T4I848-F1
#
_cell.length_a   1.000
_cell.length_b   1.000
_cell.length_c   1.000
_cell.angle_alpha   90.00
_cell.angle_beta   90.00
_cell.angle_gamma   90.00
#
_symmetry.space_group_name_H-M   'P 1'
#
loop_
_entity.id
_entity.type
_entity.pdbx_description
1 polymer ?
#
loop_
_entity_poly.entity_id
_entity_poly.type
_entity_poly.pdbx_seq_one_letter_code
_entity_poly.pdbx_strand_id
1 'polypeptide(L)'
;MAMLISDEIHSVEPLTLVGGSARVVLYCTFGSDALIMGDEIDPLPMNPTGGEWTLYVPCPESDLAWASETLSARAPRIVLHKPGAMPSGGEEATSASAKSFDIDWGALS
;
A
#
# COMPACT_ATOMS: atom_id res chain seq x y z
N MET A 1 -10.12 -11.03 1.93
CA MET A 1 -8.75 -10.63 2.31
C MET A 1 -7.79 -11.81 2.36
N ALA A 2 -8.07 -12.90 3.10
CA ALA A 2 -7.16 -14.06 3.16
C ALA A 2 -6.80 -14.67 1.79
N MET A 3 -7.73 -14.70 0.83
CA MET A 3 -7.48 -15.18 -0.52
C MET A 3 -6.47 -14.32 -1.30
N LEU A 4 -6.44 -12.99 -1.09
CA LEU A 4 -5.51 -12.09 -1.78
C LEU A 4 -4.08 -12.22 -1.26
N ILE A 5 -3.92 -12.52 0.04
CA ILE A 5 -2.60 -12.73 0.64
C ILE A 5 -1.97 -14.04 0.11
N SER A 6 -2.80 -15.04 -0.19
CA SER A 6 -2.36 -16.34 -0.71
C SER A 6 -1.77 -16.28 -2.13
N ASP A 7 -1.97 -15.19 -2.87
CA ASP A 7 -1.47 -15.02 -4.24
C ASP A 7 0.01 -14.59 -4.28
N GLU A 8 0.65 -14.42 -3.11
CA GLU A 8 2.06 -14.01 -2.92
C GLU A 8 2.47 -12.67 -3.56
N ILE A 9 1.54 -11.97 -4.21
CA ILE A 9 1.72 -10.67 -4.84
C ILE A 9 2.28 -9.62 -3.87
N HIS A 10 2.01 -9.79 -2.58
CA HIS A 10 2.41 -8.90 -1.50
C HIS A 10 3.90 -8.92 -1.15
N SER A 11 4.67 -9.81 -1.78
CA SER A 11 6.14 -9.79 -1.73
C SER A 11 6.74 -8.69 -2.60
N VAL A 12 6.05 -8.32 -3.68
CA VAL A 12 6.50 -7.34 -4.67
C VAL A 12 5.67 -6.05 -4.59
N GLU A 13 4.36 -6.18 -4.41
CA GLU A 13 3.41 -5.07 -4.37
C GLU A 13 2.85 -4.91 -2.95
N PRO A 14 3.12 -3.81 -2.26
CA PRO A 14 2.75 -3.70 -0.86
C PRO A 14 1.28 -3.35 -0.64
N LEU A 15 0.76 -3.74 0.51
CA LEU A 15 -0.43 -3.12 1.08
C LEU A 15 -0.06 -1.72 1.55
N THR A 16 -0.77 -0.70 1.07
CA THR A 16 -0.49 0.68 1.47
C THR A 16 -1.65 1.22 2.31
N LEU A 17 -1.43 1.44 3.59
CA LEU A 17 -2.35 2.17 4.45
C LEU A 17 -1.98 3.66 4.44
N VAL A 18 -2.92 4.50 3.99
CA VAL A 18 -2.80 5.95 4.07
C VAL A 18 -3.72 6.42 5.18
N GLY A 19 -3.15 6.72 6.34
CA GLY A 19 -3.84 7.37 7.45
C GLY A 19 -3.54 8.86 7.49
N GLY A 20 -4.35 9.64 8.21
CA GLY A 20 -4.16 11.10 8.31
C GLY A 20 -2.81 11.56 8.87
N SER A 21 -2.12 10.73 9.65
CA SER A 21 -0.82 11.08 10.27
C SER A 21 0.39 10.38 9.64
N ALA A 22 0.18 9.23 8.99
CA ALA A 22 1.28 8.41 8.48
C ALA A 22 0.80 7.50 7.35
N ARG A 23 1.72 7.22 6.43
CA ARG A 23 1.59 6.17 5.43
C ARG A 23 2.35 4.94 5.90
N VAL A 24 1.67 3.81 6.02
CA VAL A 24 2.26 2.51 6.35
C VAL A 24 2.26 1.64 5.11
N VAL A 25 3.41 1.06 4.79
CA VAL A 25 3.60 0.19 3.63
C VAL A 25 3.97 -1.19 4.15
N LEU A 26 3.13 -2.19 3.89
CA LEU A 26 3.31 -3.56 4.38
C LEU A 26 3.63 -4.50 3.22
N TYR A 27 4.76 -5.19 3.33
CA TYR A 27 5.13 -6.30 2.47
C TYR A 27 4.95 -7.62 3.23
N CYS A 28 4.74 -8.70 2.49
CA CYS A 28 4.65 -10.04 3.05
C CYS A 28 5.82 -10.90 2.56
N THR A 29 6.42 -11.65 3.47
CA THR A 29 7.34 -12.74 3.15
C THR A 29 6.56 -14.05 3.09
N PHE A 30 7.04 -14.99 2.26
CA PHE A 30 6.38 -16.27 2.02
C PHE A 30 7.39 -17.42 2.07
N GLY A 31 6.90 -18.65 2.17
CA GLY A 31 7.72 -19.86 2.10
C GLY A 31 8.86 -19.92 3.12
N SER A 32 10.07 -20.24 2.64
CA SER A 32 11.27 -20.35 3.48
C SER A 32 11.68 -19.04 4.14
N ASP A 33 11.44 -17.92 3.47
CA ASP A 33 11.87 -16.60 3.95
C ASP A 33 11.06 -16.18 5.19
N ALA A 34 9.77 -16.51 5.20
CA ALA A 34 8.92 -16.34 6.37
C ALA A 34 9.41 -17.18 7.56
N LEU A 35 9.84 -18.43 7.33
CA LEU A 35 10.35 -19.31 8.38
C LEU A 35 11.67 -18.81 8.99
N ILE A 36 12.52 -18.16 8.18
CA ILE A 36 13.80 -17.61 8.63
C ILE A 36 13.59 -16.32 9.43
N MET A 37 12.67 -15.46 8.99
CA MET A 37 12.38 -14.19 9.64
C MET A 37 11.71 -14.38 11.02
N GLY A 38 10.93 -15.46 11.18
CA GLY A 38 10.25 -15.78 12.43
C GLY A 38 9.03 -14.89 12.70
N ASP A 39 8.44 -15.06 13.88
CA ASP A 39 7.15 -14.44 14.24
C ASP A 39 7.31 -13.13 15.05
N GLU A 40 8.54 -12.67 15.28
CA GLU A 40 8.80 -11.48 16.07
C GLU A 40 8.63 -10.23 15.19
N ILE A 41 7.54 -9.50 15.43
CA ILE A 41 7.19 -8.29 14.67
C ILE A 41 7.22 -7.09 15.62
N ASP A 42 8.00 -6.07 15.26
CA ASP A 42 8.04 -4.82 16.01
C ASP A 42 6.68 -4.09 15.91
N PRO A 43 6.06 -3.75 17.05
CA PRO A 43 4.80 -3.02 17.04
C PRO A 43 5.00 -1.59 16.52
N LEU A 44 4.01 -1.10 15.78
CA LEU A 44 4.02 0.30 15.33
C LEU A 44 3.91 1.24 16.54
N PRO A 45 4.72 2.30 16.62
CA PRO A 45 4.73 3.22 17.76
C PRO A 45 3.50 4.15 17.80
N MET A 46 2.68 4.14 16.74
CA MET A 46 1.53 5.00 16.55
C MET A 46 0.34 4.20 15.99
N ASN A 47 -0.89 4.67 16.21
CA ASN A 47 -2.08 4.07 15.60
C ASN A 47 -2.30 4.67 14.19
N PRO A 48 -2.01 3.94 13.10
CA PRO A 48 -2.16 4.45 11.75
C PRO A 48 -3.63 4.47 11.27
N THR A 49 -4.54 3.89 12.04
CA THR A 49 -5.99 3.85 11.76
C THR A 49 -6.78 4.88 12.57
N GLY A 50 -6.09 5.79 13.26
CA GLY A 50 -6.73 6.91 13.95
C GLY A 50 -7.32 7.91 12.96
N GLY A 51 -8.65 8.09 12.98
CA GLY A 51 -9.35 9.06 12.12
C GLY A 51 -9.72 8.52 10.74
N GLU A 52 -9.55 9.36 9.71
CA GLU A 52 -9.77 8.98 8.32
C GLU A 52 -8.54 8.25 7.77
N TRP A 53 -8.79 7.08 7.18
CA TRP A 53 -7.77 6.24 6.61
C TRP A 53 -8.33 5.42 5.44
N THR A 54 -7.45 5.12 4.51
CA THR A 54 -7.74 4.27 3.34
C THR A 54 -6.66 3.20 3.23
N LEU A 55 -7.07 1.94 3.08
CA LEU A 55 -6.15 0.83 2.82
C LEU A 55 -6.22 0.47 1.34
N TYR A 56 -5.11 0.65 0.64
CA TYR A 56 -4.94 0.27 -0.75
C TYR A 56 -4.33 -1.13 -0.83
N VAL A 57 -4.98 -1.98 -1.61
CA VAL A 57 -4.63 -3.40 -1.74
C VAL A 57 -4.41 -3.72 -3.21
N PRO A 58 -3.23 -4.23 -3.60
CA PRO A 58 -3.00 -4.73 -4.94
C PRO A 58 -3.82 -6.00 -5.16
N CYS A 59 -4.49 -6.08 -6.31
CA CYS A 59 -5.32 -7.22 -6.68
C CYS A 59 -5.13 -7.57 -8.14
N PRO A 60 -4.97 -8.86 -8.49
CA PRO A 60 -4.92 -9.32 -9.88
C PRO A 60 -6.15 -8.83 -10.67
N GLU A 61 -5.96 -8.51 -11.95
CA GLU A 61 -7.04 -7.98 -12.78
C GLU A 61 -8.23 -8.94 -12.93
N SER A 62 -7.97 -10.25 -12.92
CA SER A 62 -9.00 -11.29 -12.93
C SER A 62 -9.94 -11.20 -11.73
N ASP A 63 -9.44 -10.73 -10.59
CA ASP A 63 -10.14 -10.76 -9.32
C ASP A 63 -10.70 -9.40 -8.88
N LEU A 64 -10.24 -8.32 -9.52
CA LEU A 64 -10.56 -6.95 -9.13
C LEU A 64 -12.07 -6.69 -9.14
N ALA A 65 -12.80 -7.16 -10.15
CA ALA A 65 -14.23 -6.91 -10.28
C ALA A 65 -15.04 -7.50 -9.12
N TRP A 66 -14.88 -8.81 -8.86
CA TRP A 66 -15.65 -9.48 -7.81
C TRP A 66 -15.20 -9.05 -6.40
N ALA A 67 -13.89 -8.84 -6.22
CA ALA A 67 -13.34 -8.48 -4.93
C ALA A 67 -13.71 -7.04 -4.54
N SER A 68 -13.78 -6.12 -5.53
CA SER A 68 -14.21 -4.73 -5.32
C SER A 68 -15.70 -4.66 -4.95
N GLU A 69 -16.56 -5.39 -5.64
CA GLU A 69 -17.99 -5.47 -5.28
C GLU A 69 -18.20 -6.04 -3.87
N THR A 70 -17.45 -7.08 -3.52
CA THR A 70 -17.56 -7.71 -2.19
C THR A 70 -17.03 -6.80 -1.08
N LEU A 71 -15.91 -6.10 -1.31
CA LEU A 71 -15.28 -5.23 -0.32
C LEU A 71 -15.99 -3.90 -0.17
N SER A 72 -16.51 -3.30 -1.23
CA SER A 72 -17.28 -2.06 -1.14
C SER A 72 -18.50 -2.19 -0.22
N ALA A 73 -19.14 -3.37 -0.19
CA ALA A 73 -20.28 -3.65 0.67
C ALA A 73 -19.91 -3.84 2.16
N ARG A 74 -18.70 -4.33 2.47
CA ARG A 74 -18.30 -4.72 3.84
C ARG A 74 -17.27 -3.80 4.48
N ALA A 75 -16.40 -3.21 3.68
CA ALA A 75 -15.24 -2.44 4.10
C ALA A 75 -14.94 -1.33 3.07
N PRO A 76 -15.73 -0.24 3.05
CA PRO A 76 -15.64 0.82 2.04
C PRO A 76 -14.32 1.62 2.10
N ARG A 77 -13.58 1.53 3.20
CA ARG A 77 -12.26 2.14 3.37
C ARG A 77 -11.12 1.36 2.70
N ILE A 78 -11.41 0.16 2.18
CA ILE A 78 -10.44 -0.68 1.48
C ILE A 78 -10.64 -0.50 -0.02
N VAL A 79 -9.60 -0.03 -0.70
CA VAL A 79 -9.60 0.25 -2.14
C VAL A 79 -8.69 -0.75 -2.83
N LEU A 80 -9.24 -1.52 -3.77
CA LEU A 80 -8.46 -2.40 -4.62
C LEU A 80 -7.89 -1.63 -5.81
N HIS A 81 -6.67 -1.96 -6.21
CA HIS A 81 -6.06 -1.44 -7.43
C HIS A 81 -5.29 -2.53 -8.17
N LYS A 82 -5.02 -2.28 -9.45
CA LYS A 82 -4.18 -3.16 -10.26
C LYS A 82 -2.71 -3.09 -9.79
N PRO A 83 -1.93 -4.17 -9.97
CA PRO A 83 -0.49 -4.14 -9.72
C PRO A 83 0.18 -3.06 -10.58
N GLY A 84 1.21 -2.40 -10.07
CA GLY A 84 1.90 -1.28 -10.73
C GLY A 84 1.14 0.06 -10.72
N ALA A 85 -0.13 0.10 -10.34
CA ALA A 85 -0.83 1.34 -10.09
C ALA A 85 -0.54 1.82 -8.67
N MET A 86 0.37 2.79 -8.52
CA MET A 86 0.67 3.35 -7.20
C MET A 86 -0.55 4.11 -6.67
N PRO A 87 -1.03 3.82 -5.44
CA PRO A 87 -2.12 4.58 -4.86
C PRO A 87 -1.61 5.98 -4.50
N SER A 88 -2.07 6.99 -5.25
CA SER A 88 -1.95 8.38 -4.85
C SER A 88 -2.88 8.60 -3.65
N GLY A 89 -2.34 8.41 -2.45
CA GLY A 89 -2.94 8.97 -1.24
C GLY A 89 -3.12 10.46 -1.47
N GLY A 90 -4.35 10.96 -1.30
CA GLY A 90 -4.81 12.25 -1.79
C GLY A 90 -3.81 13.39 -1.62
N GLU A 91 -3.12 13.71 -2.70
CA GLU A 91 -3.04 15.08 -3.17
C GLU A 91 -4.13 15.20 -4.21
N GLU A 92 -5.03 16.16 -3.98
CA GLU A 92 -5.89 16.73 -5.00
C GLU A 92 -5.10 16.80 -6.31
N ALA A 93 -5.64 16.18 -7.37
CA ALA A 93 -5.08 16.24 -8.71
C ALA A 93 -5.17 17.68 -9.23
N THR A 94 -4.38 18.56 -8.66
CA THR A 94 -3.99 19.80 -9.30
C THR A 94 -2.85 19.38 -10.21
N SER A 95 -3.08 19.47 -11.51
CA SER A 95 -2.08 19.34 -12.55
C SER A 95 -0.95 20.36 -12.32
N ALA A 96 -0.04 20.08 -11.40
CA ALA A 96 1.18 20.81 -11.23
C ALA A 96 2.16 20.26 -12.26
N SER A 97 2.21 20.96 -13.40
CA SER A 97 3.25 20.87 -14.41
C SER A 97 4.59 20.51 -13.76
N ALA A 98 5.20 19.40 -14.20
CA ALA A 98 6.50 18.95 -13.73
C ALA A 98 7.55 20.06 -13.97
N LYS A 99 7.79 20.88 -12.96
CA LYS A 99 8.97 21.74 -12.92
C LYS A 99 10.11 20.88 -12.39
N SER A 100 11.17 20.77 -13.20
CA SER A 100 12.42 20.14 -12.83
C SER A 100 12.87 20.63 -11.45
N PHE A 101 12.94 19.73 -10.49
CA PHE A 101 13.52 20.02 -9.18
C PHE A 101 15.02 19.72 -9.29
N ASP A 102 15.83 20.76 -9.45
CA ASP A 102 17.29 20.65 -9.48
C ASP A 102 17.77 20.49 -8.03
N ILE A 103 18.34 19.33 -7.72
CA ILE A 103 18.91 19.04 -6.40
C ILE A 103 20.40 19.32 -6.48
N ASP A 104 20.82 20.47 -5.95
CA ASP A 104 22.23 20.83 -5.77
C ASP A 104 22.80 20.04 -4.59
N TRP A 105 23.60 19.03 -4.90
CA TRP A 105 24.26 18.18 -3.91
C TRP A 105 25.52 18.80 -3.29
N GLY A 106 25.86 20.06 -3.62
CA GLY A 106 26.89 20.85 -2.92
C GLY A 106 28.31 20.25 -2.88
N ALA A 107 28.53 19.14 -3.60
CA ALA A 107 29.78 18.40 -3.61
C ALA A 107 30.25 18.33 -5.06
N LEU A 108 30.88 19.42 -5.51
CA LEU A 108 31.94 19.52 -6.52
C LEU A 108 32.10 21.01 -6.85
N SER A 109 32.90 21.70 -6.04
CA SER A 109 33.65 22.89 -6.49
C SER A 109 35.04 22.45 -6.93
#